data_AF-A0AAW2UZV0-F1
#
_entry.id   AF-A0AAW2UZV0-F1
#
_cell.length_a   1.000
_cell.length_b   1.000
_cell.length_c   1.000
_cell.angle_alpha   90.00
_cell.angle_beta   90.00
_cell.angle_gamma   90.00
#
_symmetry.space_group_name_H-M   'P 1'
#
loop_
_entity.id
_entity.type
_entity.pdbx_description
1 polymer ?
#
loop_
_entity_poly.entity_id
_entity_poly.type
_entity_poly.pdbx_seq_one_letter_code
_entity_poly.pdbx_strand_id
1 'polypeptide(L)'
;MIRPAYDILNVVGDGYRQIGYWSNYSGLSVVPPEVLYTKPPNRSISSQQLHGVVWPGATTVKPRGWVFPHNGRRLRIGVPDRVSYKAFISKDDSTNEIHGYCVDVFLAAINLLPYAVPHEFILFGNKHDNPSYAELVNMIASNEVELKPLAFLRPFTLSMWAVTGAFFLIVGAVIWILEHRINDDFRGPPKKQFITILWFGFSTMFFAQKENTVSTLGRMVLIIWLFVVLIITSSYTASLTSILTVQQLAPSITGIESLIKSHHRIGYQVGSFAENYLNKELSVPKSRLVPLGSPEDYAEALKTGRVAAVVDERPYIDLFLSYYCTFQAVGQEFTKSGWGFAFPRDSPLAMDMSTAILTLSENGELQKIHDKWLNTRACGPASSVDSEQLNLKSFWGLFLICGIVCLIALLLYFCSIIQKFKQYFRQQPQPSLQSSSRSIRIQRFLSFADEKEGESRSRSKRKHMESMSGKNGRQLPRSSGSMRNEAGSFTEGQNGNASAYFD
;
A
#
# COMPACT_ATOMS: atom_id res chain seq x y z
N MET A 1 70.93 -12.56 -58.95
CA MET A 1 70.26 -13.88 -58.95
C MET A 1 68.98 -13.77 -59.75
N ILE A 2 68.83 -14.53 -60.85
CA ILE A 2 67.69 -14.37 -61.78
C ILE A 2 66.40 -15.05 -61.26
N ARG A 3 66.54 -16.01 -60.33
CA ARG A 3 65.55 -16.91 -59.67
C ARG A 3 65.56 -16.92 -58.12
N PRO A 4 65.06 -15.96 -57.32
CA PRO A 4 65.13 -16.11 -55.87
C PRO A 4 64.26 -17.29 -55.40
N ALA A 5 64.85 -18.18 -54.60
CA ALA A 5 64.21 -19.33 -54.00
C ALA A 5 64.71 -19.53 -52.56
N TYR A 6 63.84 -20.04 -51.69
CA TYR A 6 64.09 -20.25 -50.27
C TYR A 6 63.59 -21.63 -49.84
N ASP A 7 64.34 -22.26 -48.94
CA ASP A 7 63.92 -23.47 -48.24
C ASP A 7 63.04 -23.10 -47.05
N ILE A 8 61.91 -23.80 -46.90
CA ILE A 8 61.00 -23.62 -45.78
C ILE A 8 61.27 -24.75 -44.79
N LEU A 9 61.71 -24.39 -43.59
CA LEU A 9 62.08 -25.31 -42.54
C LEU A 9 61.08 -25.23 -41.37
N ASN A 10 60.71 -26.38 -40.82
CA ASN A 10 59.98 -26.52 -39.58
C ASN A 10 60.93 -27.03 -38.48
N VAL A 11 61.16 -26.24 -37.44
CA VAL A 11 62.08 -26.60 -36.34
C VAL A 11 61.30 -27.35 -35.26
N VAL A 12 61.74 -28.56 -34.90
CA VAL A 12 61.08 -29.43 -33.92
C VAL A 12 62.13 -30.01 -32.98
N GLY A 13 62.08 -29.61 -31.71
CA GLY A 13 63.11 -29.96 -30.72
C GLY A 13 64.47 -29.36 -31.11
N ASP A 14 65.52 -30.19 -31.07
CA ASP A 14 66.88 -29.78 -31.43
C ASP A 14 67.19 -29.93 -32.94
N GLY A 15 66.20 -30.36 -33.74
CA GLY A 15 66.35 -30.61 -35.18
C GLY A 15 65.44 -29.73 -36.05
N TYR A 16 65.69 -29.74 -37.35
CA TYR A 16 64.80 -29.11 -38.34
C TYR A 16 64.35 -30.12 -39.40
N ARG A 17 63.14 -29.92 -39.90
CA ARG A 17 62.54 -30.68 -41.00
C ARG A 17 62.19 -29.72 -42.12
N GLN A 18 62.75 -29.93 -43.31
CA GLN A 18 62.33 -29.17 -44.48
C GLN A 18 60.91 -29.56 -44.91
N ILE A 19 60.04 -28.57 -45.05
CA ILE A 19 58.62 -28.77 -45.39
C ILE A 19 58.28 -28.33 -46.81
N GLY A 20 59.19 -27.66 -47.50
CA GLY A 20 59.10 -27.35 -48.92
C GLY A 20 59.98 -26.18 -49.32
N TYR A 21 59.64 -25.58 -50.45
CA TYR A 21 60.37 -24.51 -51.10
C TYR A 21 59.41 -23.38 -51.45
N TRP A 22 59.89 -22.15 -51.39
CA TRP A 22 59.25 -21.01 -52.01
C TRP A 22 60.13 -20.48 -53.14
N SER A 23 59.55 -20.18 -54.30
CA SER A 23 60.25 -19.43 -55.34
C SER A 23 59.34 -18.40 -55.98
N ASN A 24 59.93 -17.32 -56.53
CA ASN A 24 59.16 -16.38 -57.34
C ASN A 24 58.73 -16.96 -58.70
N TYR A 25 58.97 -18.24 -59.00
CA TYR A 25 58.47 -18.88 -60.22
C TYR A 25 57.20 -19.71 -59.93
N SER A 26 57.30 -20.64 -59.00
CA SER A 26 56.26 -21.62 -58.66
C SER A 26 55.43 -21.27 -57.42
N GLY A 27 55.83 -20.29 -56.61
CA GLY A 27 55.22 -20.07 -55.28
C GLY A 27 55.66 -21.15 -54.29
N LEU A 28 54.75 -21.64 -53.44
CA LEU A 28 55.00 -22.71 -52.49
C LEU A 28 54.97 -24.08 -53.18
N SER A 29 55.97 -24.93 -52.97
CA SER A 29 55.99 -26.28 -53.51
C SER A 29 56.78 -27.25 -52.64
N VAL A 30 56.41 -28.53 -52.67
CA VAL A 30 57.23 -29.63 -52.13
C VAL A 30 58.37 -30.04 -53.08
N VAL A 31 58.28 -29.63 -54.36
CA VAL A 31 59.27 -29.98 -55.39
C VAL A 31 60.36 -28.90 -55.46
N PRO A 32 61.64 -29.28 -55.58
CA PRO A 32 62.75 -28.33 -55.70
C PRO A 32 62.59 -27.37 -56.89
N PRO A 33 62.97 -26.09 -56.74
CA PRO A 33 62.81 -25.06 -57.78
C PRO A 33 63.54 -25.38 -59.09
N GLU A 34 64.65 -26.11 -59.05
CA GLU A 34 65.48 -26.45 -60.22
C GLU A 34 64.69 -27.29 -61.23
N VAL A 35 63.90 -28.23 -60.73
CA VAL A 35 63.04 -29.09 -61.56
C VAL A 35 61.90 -28.27 -62.15
N LEU A 36 61.34 -27.34 -61.38
CA LEU A 36 60.19 -26.54 -61.80
C LEU A 36 60.54 -25.46 -62.82
N TYR A 37 61.78 -24.97 -62.82
CA TYR A 37 62.23 -23.99 -63.81
C TYR A 37 62.24 -24.51 -65.26
N THR A 38 62.27 -25.83 -65.46
CA THR A 38 62.21 -26.47 -66.78
C THR A 38 60.78 -26.60 -67.33
N LYS A 39 59.76 -26.31 -66.50
CA LYS A 39 58.34 -26.41 -66.84
C LYS A 39 57.73 -25.01 -66.95
N PRO A 40 56.61 -24.81 -67.67
CA PRO A 40 55.91 -23.53 -67.68
C PRO A 40 55.46 -23.14 -66.25
N PRO A 41 55.39 -21.83 -65.94
CA PRO A 41 55.03 -21.37 -64.60
C PRO A 41 53.60 -21.76 -64.28
N ASN A 42 53.40 -22.45 -63.15
CA ASN A 42 52.09 -22.85 -62.65
C ASN A 42 51.98 -22.42 -61.18
N ARG A 43 51.01 -21.56 -60.87
CA ARG A 43 50.72 -21.04 -59.52
C ARG A 43 49.29 -21.34 -59.07
N SER A 44 48.64 -22.36 -59.64
CA SER A 44 47.29 -22.74 -59.22
C SER A 44 47.27 -23.08 -57.71
N ILE A 45 46.14 -22.82 -57.04
CA ILE A 45 45.96 -23.11 -55.61
C ILE A 45 46.23 -24.61 -55.33
N SER A 46 45.88 -25.50 -56.27
CA SER A 46 46.13 -26.94 -56.16
C SER A 46 47.61 -27.32 -56.20
N SER A 47 48.44 -26.54 -56.90
CA SER A 47 49.89 -26.77 -57.02
C SER A 47 50.70 -26.18 -55.86
N GLN A 48 50.10 -25.28 -55.08
CA GLN A 48 50.72 -24.65 -53.93
C GLN A 48 50.56 -25.53 -52.68
N GLN A 49 51.55 -26.39 -52.44
CA GLN A 49 51.52 -27.37 -51.34
C GLN A 49 52.84 -27.38 -50.58
N LEU A 50 52.74 -27.63 -49.27
CA LEU A 50 53.86 -27.90 -48.38
C LEU A 50 53.57 -29.19 -47.61
N HIS A 51 54.62 -29.85 -47.12
CA HIS A 51 54.45 -30.93 -46.17
C HIS A 51 53.85 -30.41 -44.85
N GLY A 52 53.12 -31.28 -44.14
CA GLY A 52 52.45 -30.93 -42.89
C GLY A 52 53.40 -30.34 -41.85
N VAL A 53 52.98 -29.24 -41.24
CA VAL A 53 53.71 -28.56 -40.16
C VAL A 53 53.38 -29.21 -38.83
N VAL A 54 54.41 -29.52 -38.05
CA VAL A 54 54.27 -29.95 -36.65
C VAL A 54 54.41 -28.73 -35.78
N TRP A 55 53.39 -28.45 -34.97
CA TRP A 55 53.32 -27.32 -34.06
C TRP A 55 53.90 -27.68 -32.69
N PRO A 56 54.26 -26.68 -31.86
CA PRO A 56 54.68 -26.90 -30.48
C PRO A 56 53.67 -27.78 -29.73
N GLY A 57 54.15 -28.82 -29.04
CA GLY A 57 53.29 -29.85 -28.42
C GLY A 57 53.07 -31.10 -29.27
N ALA A 58 53.83 -31.28 -30.35
CA ALA A 58 53.80 -32.46 -31.23
C ALA A 58 52.46 -32.71 -31.94
N THR A 59 51.71 -31.64 -32.26
CA THR A 59 50.44 -31.73 -32.97
C THR A 59 50.57 -31.27 -34.43
N THR A 60 49.82 -31.89 -35.34
CA THR A 60 49.75 -31.49 -36.76
C THR A 60 48.56 -30.56 -37.07
N VAL A 61 47.70 -30.34 -36.08
CA VAL A 61 46.54 -29.44 -36.17
C VAL A 61 47.02 -28.00 -36.05
N LYS A 62 46.69 -27.17 -37.04
CA LYS A 62 47.03 -25.74 -37.05
C LYS A 62 46.38 -25.03 -35.84
N PRO A 63 47.15 -24.45 -34.90
CA PRO A 63 46.59 -23.70 -33.80
C PRO A 63 45.92 -22.42 -34.33
N ARG A 64 44.80 -22.03 -33.72
CA ARG A 64 44.03 -20.85 -34.13
C ARG A 64 44.60 -19.50 -33.66
N GLY A 65 45.82 -19.47 -33.11
CA GLY A 65 46.48 -18.24 -32.66
C GLY A 65 47.44 -18.47 -31.51
N TRP A 66 47.69 -17.44 -30.71
CA TRP A 66 48.47 -17.51 -29.46
C TRP A 66 47.75 -18.41 -28.44
N VAL A 67 48.04 -19.71 -28.47
CA VAL A 67 47.58 -20.65 -27.45
C VAL A 67 48.39 -20.36 -26.18
N PHE A 68 47.70 -20.11 -25.06
CA PHE A 68 48.36 -19.99 -23.76
C PHE A 68 49.07 -21.32 -23.45
N PRO A 69 50.40 -21.33 -23.22
CA PRO A 69 51.08 -22.56 -22.85
C PRO A 69 50.46 -23.12 -21.58
N HIS A 70 50.35 -24.45 -21.46
CA HIS A 70 49.89 -25.13 -20.25
C HIS A 70 50.72 -24.78 -18.99
N ASN A 71 51.89 -24.16 -19.17
CA ASN A 71 52.78 -23.64 -18.13
C ASN A 71 52.66 -22.11 -17.91
N GLY A 72 51.65 -21.46 -18.51
CA GLY A 72 51.43 -20.02 -18.49
C GLY A 72 50.72 -19.51 -17.22
N ARG A 73 50.77 -18.18 -17.01
CA ARG A 73 50.08 -17.49 -15.91
C ARG A 73 48.57 -17.72 -16.00
N ARG A 74 47.96 -18.14 -14.89
CA ARG A 74 46.52 -18.34 -14.78
C ARG A 74 45.78 -17.01 -14.93
N LEU A 75 44.58 -17.05 -15.51
CA LEU A 75 43.70 -15.90 -15.59
C LEU A 75 43.18 -15.56 -14.19
N ARG A 76 43.46 -14.35 -13.72
CA ARG A 76 42.99 -13.86 -12.42
C ARG A 76 41.69 -13.10 -12.62
N ILE A 77 40.61 -13.60 -12.04
CA ILE A 77 39.27 -13.04 -12.20
C ILE A 77 38.89 -12.37 -10.89
N GLY A 78 38.76 -11.04 -10.93
CA GLY A 78 38.28 -10.27 -9.78
C GLY A 78 36.78 -10.43 -9.61
N VAL A 79 36.34 -10.84 -8.42
CA VAL A 79 34.93 -11.04 -8.10
C VAL A 79 34.61 -10.27 -6.80
N PRO A 80 33.54 -9.46 -6.76
CA PRO A 80 33.20 -8.70 -5.56
C PRO A 80 32.72 -9.61 -4.41
N ASP A 81 33.26 -9.41 -3.21
CA ASP A 81 32.85 -10.11 -1.98
C ASP A 81 31.74 -9.31 -1.28
N ARG A 82 30.49 -9.51 -1.71
CA ARG A 82 29.32 -8.75 -1.22
C ARG A 82 28.66 -9.43 -0.03
N VAL A 83 28.20 -8.62 0.93
CA VAL A 83 27.37 -9.10 2.05
C VAL A 83 25.94 -9.41 1.56
N SER A 84 25.43 -8.61 0.61
CA SER A 84 24.11 -8.76 -0.01
C SER A 84 24.11 -9.66 -1.26
N TYR A 85 22.99 -10.35 -1.51
CA TYR A 85 22.75 -11.10 -2.75
C TYR A 85 23.77 -12.22 -3.05
N LYS A 86 24.02 -13.07 -2.04
CA LYS A 86 24.94 -14.23 -2.11
C LYS A 86 24.61 -15.25 -3.21
N ALA A 87 23.40 -15.24 -3.76
CA ALA A 87 23.01 -16.09 -4.89
C ALA A 87 23.83 -15.78 -6.17
N PHE A 88 24.32 -14.55 -6.32
CA PHE A 88 25.11 -14.18 -7.50
C PHE A 88 26.57 -14.60 -7.38
N ILE A 89 27.18 -14.33 -6.23
CA ILE A 89 28.53 -14.72 -5.84
C ILE A 89 28.51 -14.95 -4.33
N SER A 90 29.06 -16.08 -3.91
CA SER A 90 29.30 -16.44 -2.51
C SER A 90 30.58 -17.24 -2.40
N LYS A 91 31.20 -17.17 -1.23
CA LYS A 91 32.33 -18.01 -0.87
C LYS A 91 31.87 -19.00 0.19
N ASP A 92 32.17 -20.28 -0.02
CA ASP A 92 32.03 -21.28 1.03
C ASP A 92 33.26 -21.20 1.95
N ASP A 93 33.01 -20.95 3.24
CA ASP A 93 34.07 -20.80 4.24
C ASP A 93 34.74 -22.14 4.59
N SER A 94 34.13 -23.28 4.25
CA SER A 94 34.66 -24.61 4.55
C SER A 94 35.59 -25.18 3.47
N THR A 95 35.23 -24.99 2.20
CA THR A 95 35.98 -25.47 1.03
C THR A 95 36.86 -24.40 0.39
N ASN A 96 36.66 -23.13 0.76
CA ASN A 96 37.30 -21.95 0.16
C ASN A 96 36.94 -21.79 -1.34
N GLU A 97 35.94 -22.53 -1.83
CA GLU A 97 35.43 -22.46 -3.20
C GLU A 97 34.42 -21.30 -3.35
N ILE A 98 34.36 -20.75 -4.55
CA ILE A 98 33.46 -19.64 -4.90
C ILE A 98 32.35 -20.18 -5.79
N HIS A 99 31.11 -19.92 -5.41
CA HIS A 99 29.92 -20.37 -6.11
C HIS A 99 28.94 -19.23 -6.33
N GLY A 100 28.07 -19.37 -7.32
CA GLY A 100 26.98 -18.43 -7.56
C GLY A 100 26.63 -18.34 -9.04
N TYR A 101 25.53 -17.65 -9.34
CA TYR A 101 25.05 -17.45 -10.70
C TYR A 101 26.15 -17.00 -11.67
N CYS A 102 26.92 -15.96 -11.31
CA CYS A 102 27.95 -15.41 -12.19
C CYS A 102 29.11 -16.38 -12.43
N VAL A 103 29.42 -17.23 -11.44
CA VAL A 103 30.47 -18.26 -11.54
C VAL A 103 30.01 -19.40 -12.44
N ASP A 104 28.79 -19.90 -12.24
CA ASP A 104 28.22 -20.98 -13.06
C ASP A 104 28.11 -20.56 -14.53
N VAL A 105 27.67 -19.32 -14.82
CA VAL A 105 27.63 -18.78 -16.19
C VAL A 105 29.03 -18.70 -16.80
N PHE A 106 30.02 -18.22 -16.04
CA PHE A 106 31.39 -18.10 -16.53
C PHE A 106 32.03 -19.46 -16.82
N LEU A 107 31.85 -20.43 -15.92
CA LEU A 107 32.35 -21.79 -16.09
C LEU A 107 31.68 -22.51 -17.27
N ALA A 108 30.36 -22.36 -17.43
CA ALA A 108 29.64 -22.90 -18.58
C ALA A 108 30.17 -22.32 -19.88
N ALA A 109 30.47 -21.01 -19.92
CA ALA A 109 31.01 -20.36 -21.12
C ALA A 109 32.45 -20.82 -21.42
N ILE A 110 33.30 -20.97 -20.39
CA ILE A 110 34.66 -21.52 -20.56
C ILE A 110 34.64 -22.94 -21.10
N ASN A 111 33.71 -23.79 -20.65
CA ASN A 111 33.65 -25.19 -21.08
C ASN A 111 33.29 -25.35 -22.57
N LEU A 112 32.71 -24.32 -23.18
CA LEU A 112 32.45 -24.28 -24.62
C LEU A 112 33.66 -23.82 -25.44
N LEU A 113 34.71 -23.29 -24.79
CA LEU A 113 35.92 -22.89 -25.49
C LEU A 113 36.69 -24.12 -25.96
N PRO A 114 37.27 -24.10 -27.18
CA PRO A 114 38.01 -25.24 -27.73
C PRO A 114 39.40 -25.43 -27.10
N TYR A 115 39.72 -24.68 -26.03
CA TYR A 115 40.99 -24.70 -25.34
C TYR A 115 40.80 -24.47 -23.83
N ALA A 116 41.71 -25.02 -23.02
CA ALA A 116 41.66 -24.86 -21.57
C ALA A 116 42.10 -23.45 -21.15
N VAL A 117 41.28 -22.77 -20.35
CA VAL A 117 41.60 -21.47 -19.74
C VAL A 117 41.79 -21.68 -18.23
N PRO A 118 43.04 -21.91 -17.76
CA PRO A 118 43.29 -22.04 -16.33
C PRO A 118 43.03 -20.69 -15.66
N HIS A 119 42.16 -20.67 -14.66
CA HIS A 119 41.72 -19.45 -13.99
C HIS A 119 41.69 -19.63 -12.48
N GLU A 120 41.78 -18.50 -11.78
CA GLU A 120 41.57 -18.41 -10.34
C GLU A 120 40.70 -17.19 -10.04
N PHE A 121 39.77 -17.36 -9.10
CA PHE A 121 38.93 -16.26 -8.65
C PHE A 121 39.58 -15.58 -7.45
N ILE A 122 39.64 -14.25 -7.49
CA ILE A 122 40.19 -13.41 -6.45
C ILE A 122 39.06 -12.52 -5.93
N LEU A 123 38.74 -12.68 -4.66
CA LEU A 123 37.74 -11.86 -4.00
C LEU A 123 38.25 -10.45 -3.76
N PHE A 124 37.39 -9.49 -4.01
CA PHE A 124 37.63 -8.08 -3.78
C PHE A 124 36.59 -7.53 -2.79
N GLY A 125 37.03 -7.19 -1.58
CA GLY A 125 36.17 -6.72 -0.48
C GLY A 125 36.68 -7.16 0.89
N ASN A 126 36.04 -6.69 1.96
CA ASN A 126 36.49 -6.90 3.35
C ASN A 126 35.61 -7.88 4.16
N LYS A 127 34.74 -8.68 3.51
CA LYS A 127 33.76 -9.62 4.11
C LYS A 127 32.73 -9.05 5.11
N HIS A 128 32.99 -7.90 5.74
CA HIS A 128 32.18 -7.33 6.81
C HIS A 128 31.32 -6.15 6.36
N ASP A 129 31.83 -5.32 5.44
CA ASP A 129 31.14 -4.14 4.93
C ASP A 129 31.05 -4.18 3.41
N ASN A 130 29.91 -3.78 2.86
CA ASN A 130 29.93 -3.18 1.53
C ASN A 130 30.68 -1.84 1.67
N PRO A 131 31.77 -1.58 0.91
CA PRO A 131 32.62 -0.41 1.14
C PRO A 131 31.81 0.90 1.04
N SER A 132 31.78 1.66 2.14
CA SER A 132 31.03 2.91 2.28
C SER A 132 31.67 3.84 3.32
N TYR A 133 31.65 5.15 3.06
CA TYR A 133 32.47 6.20 3.70
C TYR A 133 31.71 7.18 4.62
N ALA A 134 30.45 6.92 4.97
CA ALA A 134 29.52 7.96 5.45
C ALA A 134 28.96 7.74 6.87
N GLU A 135 29.68 7.06 7.75
CA GLU A 135 29.22 6.67 9.10
C GLU A 135 29.42 7.73 10.20
N LEU A 136 29.63 9.02 9.87
CA LEU A 136 30.05 10.00 10.89
C LEU A 136 29.14 11.22 11.09
N VAL A 137 27.98 11.32 10.46
CA VAL A 137 27.09 12.49 10.70
C VAL A 137 25.63 12.07 10.93
N ASN A 138 25.48 10.97 11.66
CA ASN A 138 24.35 10.78 12.56
C ASN A 138 24.53 11.70 13.77
N MET A 139 23.73 12.76 13.89
CA MET A 139 23.17 13.30 15.15
C MET A 139 22.47 14.66 14.89
N ILE A 140 21.38 14.94 15.62
CA ILE A 140 20.60 16.21 15.73
C ILE A 140 19.27 16.18 14.92
N ALA A 141 18.17 15.66 15.51
CA ALA A 141 17.02 16.38 16.11
C ALA A 141 15.97 16.85 15.07
N SER A 142 14.64 16.65 15.17
CA SER A 142 13.71 16.58 16.31
C SER A 142 12.32 16.04 15.90
N ASN A 143 11.61 15.43 16.87
CA ASN A 143 10.20 15.01 16.90
C ASN A 143 9.19 15.94 16.18
N GLU A 144 8.11 15.37 15.62
CA GLU A 144 6.72 15.64 16.06
C GLU A 144 5.75 14.52 15.63
N VAL A 145 4.74 14.34 16.48
CA VAL A 145 3.65 13.36 16.48
C VAL A 145 2.46 13.93 15.69
N GLU A 146 1.61 13.08 15.09
CA GLU A 146 0.16 13.03 15.41
C GLU A 146 -0.66 12.11 14.48
N LEU A 147 -1.43 11.22 15.11
CA LEU A 147 -2.63 10.60 14.54
C LEU A 147 -3.77 11.63 14.50
N LYS A 148 -4.57 11.65 13.42
CA LYS A 148 -5.80 12.46 13.31
C LYS A 148 -7.06 11.56 13.29
N PRO A 149 -7.83 11.47 14.39
CA PRO A 149 -9.09 10.71 14.47
C PRO A 149 -10.34 11.43 13.91
N LEU A 150 -10.19 12.58 13.24
CA LEU A 150 -11.30 13.45 12.80
C LEU A 150 -11.45 13.57 11.27
N ALA A 151 -11.17 12.48 10.56
CA ALA A 151 -11.25 12.47 9.09
C ALA A 151 -12.68 12.69 8.54
N PHE A 152 -13.74 12.43 9.33
CA PHE A 152 -15.13 12.52 8.86
C PHE A 152 -15.68 13.94 8.67
N LEU A 153 -15.05 14.97 9.26
CA LEU A 153 -15.45 16.38 9.04
C LEU A 153 -14.81 17.01 7.80
N ARG A 154 -13.89 16.32 7.13
CA ARG A 154 -13.17 16.85 5.95
C ARG A 154 -14.02 17.17 4.71
N PRO A 155 -15.18 16.54 4.44
CA PRO A 155 -15.93 16.84 3.21
C PRO A 155 -16.41 18.30 3.13
N PHE A 156 -16.60 18.97 4.27
CA PHE A 156 -17.01 20.37 4.31
C PHE A 156 -16.09 21.20 5.22
N THR A 157 -15.73 22.40 4.77
CA THR A 157 -14.98 23.36 5.57
C THR A 157 -15.82 23.84 6.75
N LEU A 158 -15.17 24.26 7.83
CA LEU A 158 -15.84 24.78 9.03
C LEU A 158 -16.77 25.97 8.70
N SER A 159 -16.45 26.73 7.65
CA SER A 159 -17.28 27.81 7.12
C SER A 159 -18.58 27.31 6.49
N MET A 160 -18.57 26.18 5.77
CA MET A 160 -19.80 25.60 5.19
C MET A 160 -20.73 25.10 6.30
N TRP A 161 -20.20 24.43 7.33
CA TRP A 161 -20.98 24.03 8.50
C TRP A 161 -21.66 25.23 9.20
N ALA A 162 -20.93 26.33 9.36
CA ALA A 162 -21.47 27.55 9.95
C ALA A 162 -22.59 28.18 9.09
N VAL A 163 -22.39 28.25 7.76
CA VAL A 163 -23.39 28.81 6.84
C VAL A 163 -24.65 27.94 6.77
N THR A 164 -24.51 26.62 6.67
CA THR A 164 -25.65 25.69 6.68
C THR A 164 -26.40 25.77 8.01
N GLY A 165 -25.69 25.83 9.15
CA GLY A 165 -26.30 26.02 10.46
C GLY A 165 -27.02 27.36 10.61
N ALA A 166 -26.51 28.44 10.03
CA ALA A 166 -27.15 29.76 10.05
C ALA A 166 -28.43 29.81 9.20
N PHE A 167 -28.38 29.32 7.95
CA PHE A 167 -29.55 29.27 7.07
C PHE A 167 -30.66 28.37 7.63
N PHE A 168 -30.28 27.30 8.31
CA PHE A 168 -31.21 26.43 9.04
C PHE A 168 -32.02 27.19 10.10
N LEU A 169 -31.36 28.02 10.92
CA LEU A 169 -32.04 28.81 11.95
C LEU A 169 -32.97 29.86 11.32
N ILE A 170 -32.56 30.45 10.20
CA ILE A 170 -33.35 31.44 9.45
C ILE A 170 -34.61 30.79 8.87
N VAL A 171 -34.50 29.67 8.17
CA VAL A 171 -35.65 28.97 7.58
C VAL A 171 -36.58 28.42 8.66
N GLY A 172 -36.04 27.89 9.75
CA GLY A 172 -36.82 27.48 10.92
C GLY A 172 -37.61 28.64 11.53
N ALA A 173 -37.02 29.84 11.62
CA ALA A 173 -37.71 31.04 12.06
C ALA A 173 -38.78 31.53 11.06
N VAL A 174 -38.53 31.46 9.76
CA VAL A 174 -39.50 31.84 8.71
C VAL A 174 -40.73 30.91 8.74
N ILE A 175 -40.52 29.60 8.81
CA ILE A 175 -41.61 28.64 8.92
C ILE A 175 -42.35 28.85 10.24
N TRP A 176 -41.64 29.10 11.34
CA TRP A 176 -42.27 29.45 12.60
C TRP A 176 -43.18 30.68 12.47
N ILE A 177 -42.73 31.79 11.87
CA ILE A 177 -43.56 32.99 11.67
C ILE A 177 -44.83 32.68 10.86
N LEU A 178 -44.68 31.92 9.76
CA LEU A 178 -45.78 31.59 8.85
C LEU A 178 -46.80 30.61 9.47
N GLU A 179 -46.33 29.69 10.31
CA GLU A 179 -47.13 28.62 10.90
C GLU A 179 -47.70 29.00 12.27
N HIS A 180 -47.04 29.93 13.00
CA HIS A 180 -47.42 30.37 14.34
C HIS A 180 -48.83 30.98 14.42
N ARG A 181 -49.29 31.59 13.32
CA ARG A 181 -50.62 32.21 13.28
C ARG A 181 -51.75 31.18 13.10
N ILE A 182 -51.48 30.03 12.49
CA ILE A 182 -52.50 29.11 11.96
C ILE A 182 -52.47 27.75 12.65
N ASN A 183 -51.30 27.29 13.09
CA ASN A 183 -51.11 25.95 13.63
C ASN A 183 -50.94 25.97 15.16
N ASP A 184 -51.76 25.19 15.86
CA ASP A 184 -51.72 25.11 17.32
C ASP A 184 -50.51 24.32 17.86
N ASP A 185 -49.87 23.48 17.03
CA ASP A 185 -48.65 22.73 17.40
C ASP A 185 -47.45 23.66 17.67
N PHE A 186 -47.42 24.83 17.02
CA PHE A 186 -46.38 25.86 17.17
C PHE A 186 -46.70 26.89 18.28
N ARG A 187 -47.74 26.64 19.08
CA ARG A 187 -48.14 27.49 20.22
C ARG A 187 -47.69 26.92 21.57
N GLY A 188 -47.29 27.82 22.48
CA GLY A 188 -46.86 27.46 23.83
C GLY A 188 -46.00 28.54 24.49
N PRO A 189 -45.53 28.31 25.73
CA PRO A 189 -44.60 29.23 26.39
C PRO A 189 -43.28 29.36 25.59
N PRO A 190 -42.57 30.49 25.68
CA PRO A 190 -41.44 30.83 24.80
C PRO A 190 -40.32 29.78 24.79
N LYS A 191 -40.12 29.08 25.92
CA LYS A 191 -39.17 27.95 26.02
C LYS A 191 -39.57 26.75 25.15
N LYS A 192 -40.86 26.43 25.06
CA LYS A 192 -41.37 25.32 24.24
C LYS A 192 -41.26 25.66 22.75
N GLN A 193 -41.48 26.91 22.39
CA GLN A 193 -41.41 27.41 21.00
C GLN A 193 -39.98 27.37 20.44
N PHE A 194 -38.99 27.77 21.24
CA PHE A 194 -37.60 27.68 20.82
C PHE A 194 -37.16 26.22 20.57
N ILE A 195 -37.62 25.31 21.42
CA ILE A 195 -37.35 23.87 21.28
C ILE A 195 -38.03 23.30 20.04
N THR A 196 -39.28 23.68 19.74
CA THR A 196 -39.97 23.20 18.53
C THR A 196 -39.33 23.75 17.26
N ILE A 197 -38.82 24.99 17.23
CA ILE A 197 -38.07 25.54 16.09
C ILE A 197 -36.80 24.73 15.82
N LEU A 198 -35.99 24.49 16.84
CA LEU A 198 -34.76 23.70 16.72
C LEU A 198 -35.03 22.24 16.34
N TRP A 199 -36.05 21.62 16.94
CA TRP A 199 -36.42 20.24 16.69
C TRP A 199 -37.02 20.03 15.30
N PHE A 200 -37.94 20.90 14.88
CA PHE A 200 -38.54 20.88 13.55
C PHE A 200 -37.47 21.08 12.48
N GLY A 201 -36.61 22.10 12.64
CA GLY A 201 -35.48 22.32 11.75
C GLY A 201 -34.63 21.05 11.64
N PHE A 202 -34.20 20.47 12.76
CA PHE A 202 -33.25 19.35 12.77
C PHE A 202 -33.86 18.11 12.10
N SER A 203 -35.15 17.90 12.31
CA SER A 203 -35.91 16.79 11.71
C SER A 203 -36.05 16.91 10.18
N THR A 204 -36.09 18.13 9.62
CA THR A 204 -36.12 18.33 8.16
C THR A 204 -34.80 17.92 7.46
N MET A 205 -33.67 17.99 8.16
CA MET A 205 -32.36 17.62 7.60
C MET A 205 -32.19 16.11 7.36
N PHE A 206 -32.89 15.28 8.15
CA PHE A 206 -32.82 13.82 8.11
C PHE A 206 -34.06 13.17 7.51
N PHE A 207 -34.89 13.94 6.77
CA PHE A 207 -36.16 13.47 6.19
C PHE A 207 -37.14 12.88 7.24
N ALA A 208 -37.01 13.26 8.52
CA ALA A 208 -37.83 12.75 9.62
C ALA A 208 -39.00 13.70 9.92
N GLN A 209 -39.84 13.98 8.93
CA GLN A 209 -40.86 15.02 9.08
C GLN A 209 -42.09 14.49 9.83
N LYS A 210 -42.21 14.87 11.11
CA LYS A 210 -43.29 14.41 12.00
C LYS A 210 -44.45 15.41 12.17
N GLU A 211 -44.24 16.69 11.83
CA GLU A 211 -45.24 17.76 12.01
C GLU A 211 -45.85 18.18 10.67
N ASN A 212 -47.19 18.21 10.64
CA ASN A 212 -47.98 18.59 9.47
C ASN A 212 -48.04 20.12 9.36
N THR A 213 -47.42 20.70 8.32
CA THR A 213 -47.59 22.13 7.99
C THR A 213 -48.96 22.36 7.34
N VAL A 214 -49.77 23.24 7.90
CA VAL A 214 -51.11 23.61 7.45
C VAL A 214 -51.06 24.81 6.49
N SER A 215 -50.11 25.73 6.64
CA SER A 215 -49.99 26.93 5.79
C SER A 215 -49.55 26.61 4.36
N THR A 216 -50.23 27.17 3.35
CA THR A 216 -49.84 27.04 1.94
C THR A 216 -48.49 27.72 1.64
N LEU A 217 -48.23 28.90 2.22
CA LEU A 217 -46.95 29.59 2.10
C LEU A 217 -45.83 28.85 2.85
N GLY A 218 -46.13 28.29 4.03
CA GLY A 218 -45.20 27.45 4.79
C GLY A 218 -44.80 26.19 4.01
N ARG A 219 -45.76 25.54 3.35
CA ARG A 219 -45.51 24.38 2.47
C ARG A 219 -44.61 24.72 1.28
N MET A 220 -44.80 25.88 0.64
CA MET A 220 -43.94 26.31 -0.47
C MET A 220 -42.49 26.52 -0.02
N VAL A 221 -42.28 27.20 1.12
CA VAL A 221 -40.94 27.41 1.69
C VAL A 221 -40.29 26.08 2.10
N LEU A 222 -41.06 25.19 2.72
CA LEU A 222 -40.61 23.87 3.14
C LEU A 222 -40.17 22.99 1.96
N ILE A 223 -40.95 22.94 0.87
CA ILE A 223 -40.62 22.12 -0.32
C ILE A 223 -39.30 22.58 -0.93
N ILE A 224 -39.10 23.90 -1.07
CA ILE A 224 -37.85 24.48 -1.58
C ILE A 224 -36.68 24.14 -0.64
N TRP A 225 -36.89 24.24 0.67
CA TRP A 225 -35.88 23.89 1.67
C TRP A 225 -35.49 22.40 1.63
N LEU A 226 -36.46 21.49 1.52
CA LEU A 226 -36.21 20.05 1.40
C LEU A 226 -35.42 19.71 0.13
N PHE A 227 -35.68 20.43 -0.97
CA PHE A 227 -34.88 20.30 -2.20
C PHE A 227 -33.42 20.74 -2.00
N VAL A 228 -33.19 21.85 -1.28
CA VAL A 228 -31.83 22.31 -0.94
C VAL A 228 -31.12 21.31 -0.02
N VAL A 229 -31.81 20.80 1.00
CA VAL A 229 -31.28 19.76 1.90
C VAL A 229 -30.90 18.51 1.12
N LEU A 230 -31.76 18.05 0.20
CA LEU A 230 -31.50 16.90 -0.66
C LEU A 230 -30.22 17.05 -1.50
N ILE A 231 -29.98 18.25 -2.05
CA ILE A 231 -28.75 18.56 -2.80
C ILE A 231 -27.53 18.52 -1.87
N ILE A 232 -27.63 19.11 -0.67
CA ILE A 232 -26.53 19.11 0.30
C ILE A 232 -26.19 17.69 0.75
N THR A 233 -27.18 16.86 1.06
CA THR A 233 -26.96 15.45 1.45
C THR A 233 -26.40 14.62 0.31
N SER A 234 -26.89 14.82 -0.92
CA SER A 234 -26.39 14.12 -2.11
C SER A 234 -24.98 14.55 -2.49
N SER A 235 -24.65 15.83 -2.34
CA SER A 235 -23.29 16.36 -2.55
C SER A 235 -22.33 15.87 -1.48
N TYR A 236 -22.77 15.77 -0.22
CA TYR A 236 -21.99 15.19 0.87
C TYR A 236 -21.68 13.71 0.61
N THR A 237 -22.68 12.91 0.22
CA THR A 237 -22.47 11.49 -0.09
C THR A 237 -21.58 11.32 -1.32
N ALA A 238 -21.78 12.09 -2.39
CA ALA A 238 -20.95 12.07 -3.58
C ALA A 238 -19.48 12.51 -3.33
N SER A 239 -19.28 13.50 -2.45
CA SER A 239 -17.94 13.97 -2.10
C SER A 239 -17.25 12.97 -1.18
N LEU A 240 -17.97 12.37 -0.22
CA LEU A 240 -17.44 11.32 0.64
C LEU A 240 -17.06 10.08 -0.18
N THR A 241 -17.90 9.65 -1.12
CA THR A 241 -17.60 8.52 -2.01
C THR A 241 -16.43 8.85 -2.94
N SER A 242 -16.37 10.04 -3.52
CA SER A 242 -15.21 10.48 -4.34
C SER A 242 -13.91 10.51 -3.53
N ILE A 243 -13.94 10.96 -2.28
CA ILE A 243 -12.76 10.96 -1.40
C ILE A 243 -12.33 9.52 -1.08
N LEU A 244 -13.28 8.62 -0.85
CA LEU A 244 -13.01 7.20 -0.60
C LEU A 244 -12.47 6.47 -1.85
N THR A 245 -12.93 6.82 -3.05
CA THR A 245 -12.45 6.21 -4.31
C THR A 245 -11.10 6.76 -4.76
N VAL A 246 -10.83 8.06 -4.58
CA VAL A 246 -9.54 8.69 -4.97
C VAL A 246 -8.38 8.19 -4.11
N GLN A 247 -8.61 7.78 -2.86
CA GLN A 247 -7.58 7.16 -2.03
C GLN A 247 -7.25 5.70 -2.41
N GLN A 248 -8.06 5.06 -3.26
CA GLN A 248 -7.91 3.65 -3.64
C GLN A 248 -7.41 3.42 -5.07
N LEU A 249 -7.41 4.44 -5.94
CA LEU A 249 -7.12 4.26 -7.37
C LEU A 249 -5.77 4.79 -7.87
N ALA A 250 -4.84 5.19 -7.00
CA ALA A 250 -3.46 5.40 -7.43
C ALA A 250 -2.48 5.12 -6.29
N PRO A 251 -1.51 4.19 -6.43
CA PRO A 251 -0.29 4.33 -5.66
C PRO A 251 0.26 5.74 -5.93
N SER A 252 0.71 6.46 -4.90
CA SER A 252 1.26 7.82 -5.11
C SER A 252 2.46 7.81 -6.08
N ILE A 253 3.06 6.65 -6.28
CA ILE A 253 4.18 6.38 -7.18
C ILE A 253 3.72 5.35 -8.20
N THR A 254 3.44 5.77 -9.44
CA THR A 254 3.12 4.88 -10.57
C THR A 254 4.36 4.46 -11.37
N GLY A 255 5.48 5.14 -11.15
CA GLY A 255 6.75 4.88 -11.83
C GLY A 255 7.80 5.95 -11.53
N ILE A 256 8.92 5.89 -12.25
CA ILE A 256 10.10 6.73 -11.99
C ILE A 256 9.80 8.23 -12.16
N GLU A 257 8.97 8.63 -13.11
CA GLU A 257 8.64 10.05 -13.32
C GLU A 257 7.86 10.66 -12.15
N SER A 258 6.89 9.92 -11.60
CA SER A 258 6.16 10.36 -10.41
C SER A 258 7.10 10.44 -9.21
N LEU A 259 8.01 9.47 -9.08
CA LEU A 259 8.99 9.43 -8.00
C LEU A 259 9.96 10.62 -8.06
N ILE A 260 10.45 10.99 -9.25
CA ILE A 260 11.33 12.15 -9.45
C ILE A 260 10.60 13.44 -9.08
N LYS A 261 9.37 13.63 -9.57
CA LYS A 261 8.53 14.82 -9.29
C LYS A 261 8.14 14.96 -7.83
N SER A 262 7.99 13.84 -7.11
CA SER A 262 7.70 13.84 -5.68
C SER A 262 8.91 14.33 -4.85
N HIS A 263 8.70 14.69 -3.58
CA HIS A 263 9.77 15.00 -2.62
C HIS A 263 10.18 13.79 -1.76
N HIS A 264 9.74 12.59 -2.11
CA HIS A 264 10.00 11.40 -1.31
C HIS A 264 11.45 10.93 -1.39
N ARG A 265 11.90 10.26 -0.32
CA ARG A 265 13.21 9.60 -0.25
C ARG A 265 13.20 8.31 -1.06
N ILE A 266 14.29 8.07 -1.77
CA ILE A 266 14.48 6.94 -2.69
C ILE A 266 15.64 6.11 -2.17
N GLY A 267 15.39 4.83 -1.91
CA GLY A 267 16.42 3.85 -1.55
C GLY A 267 17.19 3.38 -2.78
N TYR A 268 18.47 3.08 -2.63
CA TYR A 268 19.29 2.46 -3.67
C TYR A 268 20.37 1.58 -3.06
N GLN A 269 20.89 0.60 -3.83
CA GLN A 269 21.94 -0.29 -3.35
C GLN A 269 23.28 0.43 -3.17
N VAL A 270 23.94 0.26 -2.03
CA VAL A 270 25.29 0.78 -1.82
C VAL A 270 26.27 0.20 -2.84
N GLY A 271 27.07 1.07 -3.46
CA GLY A 271 28.07 0.68 -4.46
C GLY A 271 27.48 0.32 -5.84
N SER A 272 26.19 0.62 -6.08
CA SER A 272 25.56 0.42 -7.38
C SER A 272 25.65 1.64 -8.29
N PHE A 273 25.41 1.40 -9.58
CA PHE A 273 25.23 2.44 -10.59
C PHE A 273 24.03 3.37 -10.30
N ALA A 274 23.03 2.89 -9.55
CA ALA A 274 21.77 3.59 -9.31
C ALA A 274 21.97 4.97 -8.66
N GLU A 275 22.94 5.14 -7.75
CA GLU A 275 23.21 6.46 -7.14
C GLU A 275 23.59 7.50 -8.20
N ASN A 276 24.59 7.16 -9.01
CA ASN A 276 25.13 8.08 -10.00
C ASN A 276 24.08 8.36 -11.08
N TYR A 277 23.29 7.37 -11.48
CA TYR A 277 22.22 7.54 -12.44
C TYR A 277 21.12 8.46 -11.91
N LEU A 278 20.62 8.21 -10.70
CA LEU A 278 19.58 9.03 -10.08
C LEU A 278 20.04 10.48 -9.89
N ASN A 279 21.29 10.68 -9.47
CA ASN A 279 21.82 12.02 -9.20
C ASN A 279 22.24 12.78 -10.47
N LYS A 280 22.96 12.14 -11.41
CA LYS A 280 23.55 12.82 -12.58
C LYS A 280 22.61 12.86 -13.78
N GLU A 281 21.91 11.76 -14.07
CA GLU A 281 21.05 11.66 -15.24
C GLU A 281 19.63 12.15 -14.93
N LEU A 282 19.07 11.69 -13.80
CA LEU A 282 17.70 12.04 -13.40
C LEU A 282 17.62 13.30 -12.52
N SER A 283 18.76 13.94 -12.24
CA SER A 283 18.86 15.18 -11.44
C SER A 283 18.16 15.11 -10.07
N VAL A 284 18.08 13.91 -9.48
CA VAL A 284 17.53 13.72 -8.14
C VAL A 284 18.55 14.20 -7.12
N PRO A 285 18.19 15.13 -6.21
CA PRO A 285 19.10 15.60 -5.17
C PRO A 285 19.62 14.44 -4.32
N LYS A 286 20.94 14.38 -4.10
CA LYS A 286 21.55 13.38 -3.22
C LYS A 286 20.92 13.31 -1.82
N SER A 287 20.39 14.42 -1.33
CA SER A 287 19.67 14.48 -0.04
C SER A 287 18.43 13.60 0.04
N ARG A 288 17.86 13.22 -1.12
CA ARG A 288 16.72 12.29 -1.21
C ARG A 288 17.16 10.84 -1.39
N LEU A 289 18.42 10.58 -1.71
CA LEU A 289 18.94 9.25 -1.98
C LEU A 289 19.41 8.61 -0.68
N VAL A 290 18.91 7.40 -0.42
CA VAL A 290 19.18 6.65 0.80
C VAL A 290 19.94 5.38 0.45
N PRO A 291 21.22 5.25 0.87
CA PRO A 291 21.97 4.03 0.67
C PRO A 291 21.39 2.89 1.50
N LEU A 292 21.23 1.74 0.87
CA LEU A 292 20.71 0.51 1.46
C LEU A 292 21.68 -0.65 1.19
N GLY A 293 22.11 -1.33 2.25
CA GLY A 293 23.23 -2.27 2.18
C GLY A 293 22.83 -3.72 1.93
N SER A 294 21.64 -4.12 2.37
CA SER A 294 21.18 -5.50 2.29
C SER A 294 19.69 -5.60 1.91
N PRO A 295 19.23 -6.76 1.41
CA PRO A 295 17.80 -7.00 1.15
C PRO A 295 16.93 -6.83 2.40
N GLU A 296 17.45 -7.14 3.59
CA GLU A 296 16.75 -6.94 4.85
C GLU A 296 16.54 -5.44 5.15
N ASP A 297 17.57 -4.62 4.91
CA ASP A 297 17.48 -3.15 5.01
C ASP A 297 16.48 -2.59 3.98
N TYR A 298 16.32 -3.21 2.80
CA TYR A 298 15.28 -2.82 1.84
C TYR A 298 13.90 -3.03 2.44
N ALA A 299 13.65 -4.22 2.98
CA ALA A 299 12.37 -4.57 3.58
C ALA A 299 12.06 -3.70 4.80
N GLU A 300 13.04 -3.45 5.65
CA GLU A 300 12.89 -2.59 6.83
C GLU A 300 12.64 -1.14 6.43
N ALA A 301 13.44 -0.59 5.50
CA ALA A 301 13.31 0.79 5.05
C ALA A 301 11.96 1.06 4.38
N LEU A 302 11.41 0.10 3.63
CA LEU A 302 10.09 0.19 3.02
C LEU A 302 8.97 0.05 4.06
N LYS A 303 9.07 -0.89 5.01
CA LYS A 303 8.07 -1.08 6.09
C LYS A 303 7.99 0.11 7.04
N THR A 304 9.14 0.69 7.39
CA THR A 304 9.24 1.82 8.31
C THR A 304 8.91 3.16 7.64
N GLY A 305 8.83 3.20 6.31
CA GLY A 305 8.66 4.44 5.54
C GLY A 305 9.92 5.31 5.48
N ARG A 306 11.10 4.75 5.78
CA ARG A 306 12.41 5.42 5.64
C ARG A 306 12.63 5.87 4.19
N VAL A 307 12.17 5.05 3.25
CA VAL A 307 12.15 5.31 1.81
C VAL A 307 10.76 5.02 1.26
N ALA A 308 10.31 5.79 0.28
CA ALA A 308 9.02 5.54 -0.36
C ALA A 308 9.10 4.48 -1.45
N ALA A 309 10.27 4.33 -2.08
CA ALA A 309 10.57 3.31 -3.07
C ALA A 309 12.06 2.99 -3.05
N VAL A 310 12.42 1.78 -3.48
CA VAL A 310 13.80 1.37 -3.73
C VAL A 310 14.00 1.22 -5.23
N VAL A 311 15.10 1.77 -5.74
CA VAL A 311 15.51 1.67 -7.14
C VAL A 311 16.78 0.83 -7.21
N ASP A 312 16.70 -0.29 -7.90
CA ASP A 312 17.81 -1.21 -8.11
C ASP A 312 17.63 -1.98 -9.44
N GLU A 313 18.62 -2.78 -9.81
CA GLU A 313 18.58 -3.60 -11.02
C GLU A 313 17.52 -4.72 -10.90
N ARG A 314 16.87 -5.01 -12.03
CA ARG A 314 15.72 -5.92 -12.07
C ARG A 314 15.97 -7.29 -11.44
N PRO A 315 17.08 -8.00 -11.72
CA PRO A 315 17.32 -9.32 -11.12
C PRO A 315 17.45 -9.29 -9.59
N TYR A 316 17.98 -8.19 -9.03
CA TYR A 316 18.08 -8.00 -7.58
C TYR A 316 16.70 -7.75 -6.95
N ILE A 317 15.84 -7.01 -7.63
CA ILE A 317 14.46 -6.77 -7.20
C ILE A 317 13.63 -8.06 -7.29
N ASP A 318 13.72 -8.81 -8.39
CA ASP A 318 12.96 -10.07 -8.54
C ASP A 318 13.36 -11.09 -7.46
N LEU A 319 14.66 -11.21 -7.16
CA LEU A 319 15.15 -12.05 -6.08
C LEU A 319 14.71 -11.53 -4.70
N PHE A 320 14.67 -10.21 -4.49
CA PHE A 320 14.14 -9.64 -3.24
C PHE A 320 12.64 -9.96 -3.06
N LEU A 321 11.85 -9.80 -4.12
CA LEU A 321 10.40 -10.06 -4.10
C LEU A 321 10.08 -11.54 -3.90
N SER A 322 10.95 -12.46 -4.32
CA SER A 322 10.79 -13.89 -4.05
C SER A 322 10.88 -14.23 -2.55
N TYR A 323 11.67 -13.47 -1.78
CA TYR A 323 11.77 -13.59 -0.33
C TYR A 323 10.72 -12.76 0.43
N TYR A 324 10.30 -11.61 -0.12
CA TYR A 324 9.42 -10.65 0.56
C TYR A 324 8.15 -10.32 -0.22
N CYS A 325 7.13 -11.17 -0.09
CA CYS A 325 5.84 -11.06 -0.78
C CYS A 325 4.96 -9.86 -0.40
N THR A 326 5.33 -9.08 0.61
CA THR A 326 4.56 -7.89 1.05
C THR A 326 4.80 -6.68 0.15
N PHE A 327 5.81 -6.74 -0.70
CA PHE A 327 6.19 -5.65 -1.59
C PHE A 327 5.90 -6.02 -3.04
N GLN A 328 5.85 -5.01 -3.89
CA GLN A 328 5.61 -5.17 -5.32
C GLN A 328 6.51 -4.22 -6.11
N ALA A 329 7.02 -4.67 -7.25
CA ALA A 329 7.68 -3.79 -8.21
C ALA A 329 6.64 -2.88 -8.88
N VAL A 330 6.92 -1.57 -8.93
CA VAL A 330 6.02 -0.57 -9.50
C VAL A 330 6.72 0.20 -10.61
N GLY A 331 6.01 0.42 -11.71
CA GLY A 331 6.53 1.11 -12.89
C GLY A 331 7.17 0.17 -13.92
N GLN A 332 7.53 0.74 -15.06
CA GLN A 332 8.24 0.05 -16.13
C GLN A 332 9.75 0.19 -15.96
N GLU A 333 10.48 -0.76 -16.55
CA GLU A 333 11.93 -0.70 -16.65
C GLU A 333 12.35 0.50 -17.50
N PHE A 334 13.12 1.40 -16.90
CA PHE A 334 13.53 2.66 -17.52
C PHE A 334 14.99 2.64 -18.01
N THR A 335 15.75 1.59 -17.70
CA THR A 335 17.12 1.36 -18.18
C THR A 335 17.21 0.03 -18.92
N LYS A 336 17.74 0.05 -20.15
CA LYS A 336 18.06 -1.16 -20.92
C LYS A 336 19.51 -1.61 -20.69
N SER A 337 19.95 -1.59 -19.43
CA SER A 337 21.31 -2.00 -19.07
C SER A 337 21.35 -3.53 -18.93
N GLY A 338 22.34 -4.15 -19.58
CA GLY A 338 22.61 -5.58 -19.47
C GLY A 338 23.87 -5.85 -18.65
N TRP A 339 23.96 -7.05 -18.08
CA TRP A 339 25.16 -7.52 -17.40
C TRP A 339 26.14 -8.14 -18.37
N GLY A 340 27.44 -8.02 -18.08
CA GLY A 340 28.49 -8.57 -18.93
C GLY A 340 29.79 -8.77 -18.19
N PHE A 341 30.64 -9.64 -18.75
CA PHE A 341 32.01 -9.83 -18.28
C PHE A 341 32.92 -8.78 -18.91
N ALA A 342 33.69 -8.08 -18.08
CA ALA A 342 34.64 -7.08 -18.54
C ALA A 342 36.01 -7.72 -18.75
N PHE A 343 36.64 -7.43 -19.89
CA PHE A 343 38.00 -7.85 -20.22
C PHE A 343 38.87 -6.63 -20.51
N PRO A 344 40.21 -6.74 -20.39
CA PRO A 344 41.11 -5.72 -20.89
C PRO A 344 40.83 -5.41 -22.37
N ARG A 345 41.04 -4.15 -22.76
CA ARG A 345 40.88 -3.73 -24.15
C ARG A 345 41.72 -4.61 -25.07
N ASP A 346 41.13 -4.99 -26.21
CA ASP A 346 41.75 -5.84 -27.25
C ASP A 346 42.07 -7.28 -26.80
N SER A 347 41.47 -7.75 -25.69
CA SER A 347 41.59 -9.14 -25.27
C SER A 347 40.88 -10.09 -26.26
N PRO A 348 41.59 -11.08 -26.85
CA PRO A 348 40.96 -12.04 -27.76
C PRO A 348 39.94 -12.94 -27.06
N LEU A 349 40.12 -13.16 -25.75
CA LEU A 349 39.20 -13.95 -24.91
C LEU A 349 37.81 -13.30 -24.83
N ALA A 350 37.71 -11.97 -24.98
CA ALA A 350 36.42 -11.28 -24.93
C ALA A 350 35.50 -11.77 -26.06
N MET A 351 36.01 -11.89 -27.29
CA MET A 351 35.24 -12.33 -28.46
C MET A 351 34.82 -13.80 -28.34
N ASP A 352 35.73 -14.65 -27.88
CA ASP A 352 35.47 -16.08 -27.69
C ASP A 352 34.42 -16.29 -26.59
N MET A 353 34.54 -15.57 -25.47
CA MET A 353 33.56 -15.62 -24.37
C MET A 353 32.20 -15.07 -24.79
N SER A 354 32.15 -13.96 -25.54
CA SER A 354 30.88 -13.45 -26.08
C SER A 354 30.19 -14.48 -26.98
N THR A 355 30.97 -15.17 -27.82
CA THR A 355 30.43 -16.23 -28.70
C THR A 355 29.92 -17.42 -27.88
N ALA A 356 30.66 -17.86 -26.86
CA ALA A 356 30.24 -18.92 -25.96
C ALA A 356 28.96 -18.57 -25.19
N ILE A 357 28.82 -17.34 -24.71
CA ILE A 357 27.61 -16.86 -24.01
C ILE A 357 26.41 -16.84 -24.96
N LEU A 358 26.59 -16.42 -26.22
CA LEU A 358 25.54 -16.50 -27.23
C LEU A 358 25.09 -17.96 -27.44
N THR A 359 26.04 -18.89 -27.56
CA THR A 359 25.73 -20.33 -27.67
C THR A 359 24.97 -20.87 -26.45
N LEU A 360 25.33 -20.44 -25.23
CA LEU A 360 24.58 -20.77 -24.00
C LEU A 360 23.17 -20.20 -23.98
N SER A 361 22.97 -19.03 -24.59
CA SER A 361 21.64 -18.44 -24.73
C SER A 361 20.80 -19.22 -25.74
N GLU A 362 21.38 -19.61 -26.88
CA GLU A 362 20.70 -20.34 -27.96
C GLU A 362 20.30 -21.77 -27.54
N ASN A 363 21.16 -22.45 -26.78
CA ASN A 363 20.90 -23.81 -26.32
C ASN A 363 20.03 -23.89 -25.05
N GLY A 364 19.68 -22.73 -24.46
CA GLY A 364 18.86 -22.61 -23.25
C GLY A 364 19.56 -22.98 -21.94
N GLU A 365 20.86 -23.29 -21.94
CA GLU A 365 21.61 -23.54 -20.70
C GLU A 365 21.70 -22.29 -19.84
N LEU A 366 21.83 -21.11 -20.44
CA LEU A 366 21.83 -19.85 -19.70
C LEU A 366 20.53 -19.65 -18.92
N GLN A 367 19.39 -20.04 -19.50
CA GLN A 367 18.09 -19.99 -18.83
C GLN A 367 18.02 -21.01 -17.69
N LYS A 368 18.55 -22.22 -17.87
CA LYS A 368 18.61 -23.23 -16.79
C LYS A 368 19.43 -22.74 -15.60
N ILE A 369 20.57 -22.10 -15.85
CA ILE A 369 21.40 -21.52 -14.79
C ILE A 369 20.66 -20.35 -14.13
N HIS A 370 19.94 -19.53 -14.91
CA HIS A 370 19.09 -18.46 -14.39
C HIS A 370 18.02 -19.00 -13.44
N ASP A 371 17.24 -19.99 -13.89
CA ASP A 371 16.15 -20.56 -13.10
C ASP A 371 16.67 -21.26 -11.83
N LYS A 372 17.81 -21.96 -11.94
CA LYS A 372 18.47 -22.63 -10.81
C LYS A 372 18.78 -21.66 -9.66
N TRP A 373 19.23 -20.45 -9.97
CA TRP A 373 19.69 -19.48 -8.96
C TRP A 373 18.64 -18.42 -8.60
N LEU A 374 17.81 -17.99 -9.54
CA LEU A 374 16.97 -16.80 -9.41
C LEU A 374 15.47 -17.08 -9.35
N ASN A 375 15.01 -18.26 -9.78
CA ASN A 375 13.59 -18.62 -9.75
C ASN A 375 13.20 -19.40 -8.48
N THR A 376 13.83 -19.05 -7.35
CA THR A 376 13.60 -19.73 -6.08
C THR A 376 12.44 -19.06 -5.34
N ARG A 377 11.22 -19.59 -5.53
CA ARG A 377 9.95 -19.23 -4.87
C ARG A 377 9.33 -17.91 -5.34
N ALA A 378 8.67 -17.92 -6.49
CA ALA A 378 7.71 -16.87 -6.80
C ALA A 378 6.62 -16.86 -5.72
N CYS A 379 6.40 -15.71 -5.08
CA CYS A 379 5.21 -15.49 -4.28
C CYS A 379 4.00 -15.83 -5.15
N GLY A 380 3.15 -16.75 -4.67
CA GLY A 380 1.88 -17.01 -5.35
C GLY A 380 1.09 -15.70 -5.46
N PRO A 381 0.18 -15.55 -6.44
CA PRO A 381 -0.71 -14.40 -6.45
C PRO A 381 -1.33 -14.32 -5.07
N ALA A 382 -1.18 -13.19 -4.39
CA ALA A 382 -1.77 -12.96 -3.09
C ALA A 382 -3.30 -13.09 -3.25
N SER A 383 -3.81 -14.31 -3.06
CA SER A 383 -5.22 -14.62 -2.92
C SER A 383 -5.66 -14.22 -1.51
N SER A 384 -5.40 -12.96 -1.19
CA SER A 384 -6.17 -12.20 -0.25
C SER A 384 -6.44 -10.88 -0.96
N VAL A 385 -7.42 -10.92 -1.87
CA VAL A 385 -8.35 -9.81 -2.02
C VAL A 385 -8.91 -9.62 -0.62
N ASP A 386 -8.19 -8.84 0.19
CA ASP A 386 -8.64 -8.47 1.51
C ASP A 386 -9.94 -7.73 1.23
N SER A 387 -11.04 -8.39 1.58
CA SER A 387 -12.37 -7.97 1.23
C SER A 387 -12.51 -6.51 1.65
N GLU A 388 -12.96 -5.66 0.73
CA GLU A 388 -13.15 -4.22 0.89
C GLU A 388 -14.12 -3.90 2.05
N GLN A 389 -13.68 -4.10 3.28
CA GLN A 389 -14.47 -3.93 4.49
C GLN A 389 -14.09 -2.64 5.17
N LEU A 390 -15.08 -1.79 5.42
CA LEU A 390 -14.93 -0.56 6.18
C LEU A 390 -14.46 -0.90 7.60
N ASN A 391 -13.23 -0.51 7.94
CA ASN A 391 -12.62 -0.81 9.24
C ASN A 391 -13.25 0.05 10.36
N LEU A 392 -13.55 -0.58 11.51
CA LEU A 392 -14.14 0.05 12.70
C LEU A 392 -13.31 1.25 13.20
N LYS A 393 -11.99 1.25 12.95
CA LYS A 393 -11.08 2.36 13.28
C LYS A 393 -11.47 3.68 12.61
N SER A 394 -12.05 3.65 11.40
CA SER A 394 -12.46 4.85 10.66
C SER A 394 -13.73 5.50 11.22
N PHE A 395 -14.56 4.75 11.95
CA PHE A 395 -15.89 5.18 12.41
C PHE A 395 -16.04 5.26 13.93
N TRP A 396 -15.00 4.92 14.69
CA TRP A 396 -15.07 4.90 16.16
C TRP A 396 -15.49 6.25 16.77
N GLY A 397 -15.10 7.38 16.17
CA GLY A 397 -15.52 8.71 16.62
C GLY A 397 -17.04 8.93 16.58
N LEU A 398 -17.73 8.39 15.58
CA LEU A 398 -19.19 8.48 15.46
C LEU A 398 -19.89 7.65 16.55
N PHE A 399 -19.40 6.44 16.79
CA PHE A 399 -19.90 5.58 17.86
C PHE A 399 -19.65 6.16 19.25
N LEU A 400 -18.50 6.81 19.46
CA LEU A 400 -18.16 7.49 20.71
C LEU A 400 -19.15 8.64 21.00
N ILE A 401 -19.43 9.50 20.02
CA ILE A 401 -20.37 10.61 20.17
C ILE A 401 -21.77 10.09 20.52
N CYS A 402 -22.25 9.07 19.80
CA CYS A 402 -23.54 8.44 20.08
C CYS A 402 -23.58 7.86 21.50
N GLY A 403 -22.54 7.14 21.92
CA GLY A 403 -22.41 6.59 23.26
C GLY A 403 -22.45 7.67 24.36
N ILE A 404 -21.73 8.78 24.18
CA ILE A 404 -21.71 9.91 25.12
C ILE A 404 -23.11 10.53 25.24
N VAL A 405 -23.79 10.78 24.12
CA VAL A 405 -25.14 11.37 24.11
C VAL A 405 -26.15 10.46 24.82
N CYS A 406 -26.11 9.16 24.55
CA CYS A 406 -26.97 8.17 25.23
C CYS A 406 -26.71 8.13 26.74
N LEU A 407 -25.44 8.17 27.15
CA LEU A 407 -25.06 8.15 28.56
C LEU A 407 -25.52 9.42 29.29
N ILE A 408 -25.36 10.60 28.67
CA ILE A 408 -25.86 11.87 29.21
C ILE A 408 -27.40 11.84 29.33
N ALA A 409 -28.11 11.36 28.32
CA ALA A 409 -29.56 11.27 28.34
C ALA A 409 -30.06 10.34 29.48
N LEU A 410 -29.42 9.18 29.66
CA LEU A 410 -29.73 8.26 30.76
C LEU A 410 -29.42 8.87 32.13
N LEU A 411 -28.29 9.57 32.27
CA LEU A 411 -27.94 10.24 33.52
C LEU A 411 -28.94 11.35 33.88
N LEU A 412 -29.35 12.16 32.91
CA LEU A 412 -30.36 13.21 33.12
C LEU A 412 -31.72 12.60 33.48
N TYR A 413 -32.13 11.53 32.80
CA TYR A 413 -33.36 10.81 33.11
C TYR A 413 -33.33 10.22 34.53
N PHE A 414 -32.24 9.54 34.89
CA PHE A 414 -32.05 8.96 36.22
C PHE A 414 -32.01 10.03 37.31
N CYS A 415 -31.32 11.15 37.08
CA CYS A 415 -31.34 12.30 37.98
C CYS A 415 -32.75 12.87 38.14
N SER A 416 -33.53 12.97 37.06
CA SER A 416 -34.91 13.45 37.11
C SER A 416 -35.82 12.51 37.91
N ILE A 417 -35.65 11.18 37.77
CA ILE A 417 -36.39 10.18 38.56
C ILE A 417 -35.99 10.26 40.02
N ILE A 418 -34.70 10.38 40.34
CA ILE A 418 -34.24 10.54 41.73
C ILE A 418 -34.81 11.81 42.35
N GLN A 419 -34.84 12.92 41.60
CA GLN A 419 -35.44 14.17 42.08
C GLN A 419 -36.95 14.01 42.34
N LYS A 420 -37.70 13.41 41.40
CA LYS A 420 -39.13 13.09 41.58
C LYS A 420 -39.37 12.13 42.75
N PHE A 421 -38.53 11.12 42.93
CA PHE A 421 -38.60 10.15 44.02
C PHE A 421 -38.28 10.80 45.39
N LYS A 422 -37.26 11.67 45.46
CA LYS A 422 -36.95 12.48 46.66
C LYS A 422 -38.10 13.41 47.02
N GLN A 423 -38.74 14.01 46.01
CA GLN A 423 -39.89 14.89 46.22
C GLN A 423 -41.13 14.11 46.68
N TYR A 424 -41.37 12.92 46.13
CA TYR A 424 -42.44 12.01 46.56
C TYR A 424 -42.27 11.57 48.03
N PHE A 425 -41.04 11.18 48.43
CA PHE A 425 -40.75 10.79 49.80
C PHE A 425 -40.79 11.96 50.79
N ARG A 426 -40.48 13.19 50.37
CA ARG A 426 -40.61 14.39 51.22
C ARG A 426 -42.08 14.72 51.54
N GLN A 427 -43.04 14.26 50.75
CA GLN A 427 -44.47 14.52 50.95
C GLN A 427 -45.22 13.43 51.73
N GLN A 428 -44.55 12.32 52.09
CA GLN A 428 -45.19 11.22 52.81
C GLN A 428 -44.91 11.32 54.33
N PRO A 429 -45.92 11.45 55.21
CA PRO A 429 -45.72 11.44 56.66
C PRO A 429 -45.25 10.06 57.13
N GLN A 430 -44.33 10.01 58.10
CA GLN A 430 -43.71 8.78 58.59
C GLN A 430 -44.72 7.71 59.05
N PRO A 431 -44.41 6.42 58.81
CA PRO A 431 -44.72 5.35 59.74
C PRO A 431 -43.46 4.84 60.43
N SER A 432 -43.66 4.41 61.68
CA SER A 432 -42.68 3.99 62.67
C SER A 432 -41.78 2.83 62.27
N LEU A 433 -40.50 3.01 62.60
CA LEU A 433 -39.45 2.04 62.95
C LEU A 433 -39.69 0.54 62.62
N GLN A 434 -39.12 0.06 61.50
CA GLN A 434 -38.42 -1.22 61.48
C GLN A 434 -37.45 -1.32 60.28
N SER A 435 -36.17 -1.54 60.60
CA SER A 435 -35.04 -1.93 59.74
C SER A 435 -35.13 -1.56 58.26
N SER A 436 -34.46 -0.46 57.87
CA SER A 436 -34.32 -0.09 56.46
C SER A 436 -33.35 -1.04 55.73
N SER A 437 -33.83 -2.22 55.36
CA SER A 437 -33.10 -3.07 54.42
C SER A 437 -32.97 -2.33 53.09
N ARG A 438 -31.73 -2.20 52.59
CA ARG A 438 -31.45 -1.56 51.28
C ARG A 438 -32.32 -2.17 50.17
N SER A 439 -32.65 -3.46 50.29
CA SER A 439 -33.51 -4.21 49.39
C SER A 439 -34.93 -3.61 49.26
N ILE A 440 -35.56 -3.23 50.37
CA ILE A 440 -36.95 -2.69 50.39
C ILE A 440 -37.00 -1.30 49.74
N ARG A 441 -35.92 -0.52 49.85
CA ARG A 441 -35.81 0.81 49.24
C ARG A 441 -35.61 0.72 47.73
N ILE A 442 -34.86 -0.28 47.28
CA ILE A 442 -34.62 -0.57 45.86
C ILE A 442 -35.90 -1.12 45.21
N GLN A 443 -36.61 -2.04 45.87
CA GLN A 443 -37.90 -2.56 45.38
C GLN A 443 -38.95 -1.44 45.19
N ARG A 444 -39.05 -0.49 46.13
CA ARG A 444 -39.95 0.67 45.99
C ARG A 444 -39.53 1.67 44.91
N PHE A 445 -38.24 1.78 44.64
CA PHE A 445 -37.74 2.61 43.55
C PHE A 445 -38.05 1.98 42.19
N LEU A 446 -37.84 0.67 42.05
CA LEU A 446 -38.14 -0.08 40.84
C LEU A 446 -39.64 -0.06 40.52
N SER A 447 -40.52 -0.23 41.51
CA SER A 447 -41.97 -0.13 41.31
C SER A 447 -42.43 1.27 40.88
N PHE A 448 -41.72 2.33 41.30
CA PHE A 448 -42.02 3.70 40.89
C PHE A 448 -41.47 4.02 39.48
N ALA A 449 -40.31 3.44 39.13
CA ALA A 449 -39.73 3.58 37.79
C ALA A 449 -40.54 2.83 36.72
N ASP A 450 -41.23 1.75 37.11
CA ASP A 450 -42.12 0.95 36.26
C ASP A 450 -43.53 1.56 36.11
N GLU A 451 -43.90 2.54 36.95
CA GLU A 451 -45.20 3.22 36.88
C GLU A 451 -45.22 4.24 35.72
N LYS A 452 -46.16 4.05 34.78
CA LYS A 452 -46.28 4.87 33.57
C LYS A 452 -46.50 6.35 33.93
N GLU A 453 -45.77 7.27 33.30
CA GLU A 453 -45.78 8.70 33.65
C GLU A 453 -47.20 9.34 33.59
N GLY A 454 -48.10 8.79 32.77
CA GLY A 454 -49.51 9.18 32.69
C GLY A 454 -50.32 8.89 33.96
N GLU A 455 -50.06 7.77 34.65
CA GLU A 455 -50.76 7.39 35.88
C GLU A 455 -50.24 8.17 37.10
N SER A 456 -48.93 8.41 37.17
CA SER A 456 -48.34 9.24 38.23
C SER A 456 -48.85 10.70 38.18
N ARG A 457 -48.99 11.29 36.98
CA ARG A 457 -49.56 12.64 36.77
C ARG A 457 -51.05 12.70 37.09
N SER A 458 -51.85 11.70 36.70
CA SER A 458 -53.28 11.67 37.01
C SER A 458 -53.51 11.55 38.51
N ARG A 459 -52.71 10.75 39.20
CA ARG A 459 -52.73 10.55 40.66
C ARG A 459 -52.26 11.79 41.42
N SER A 460 -51.25 12.51 40.93
CA SER A 460 -50.81 13.79 41.48
C SER A 460 -51.87 14.88 41.31
N LYS A 461 -52.54 14.95 40.14
CA LYS A 461 -53.66 15.88 39.92
C LYS A 461 -54.84 15.55 40.83
N ARG A 462 -55.17 14.26 41.00
CA ARG A 462 -56.24 13.79 41.90
C ARG A 462 -55.97 14.17 43.35
N LYS A 463 -54.73 13.97 43.84
CA LYS A 463 -54.29 14.40 45.18
C LYS A 463 -54.32 15.93 45.38
N HIS A 464 -53.97 16.70 44.35
CA HIS A 464 -54.05 18.17 44.42
C HIS A 464 -55.50 18.67 44.46
N MET A 465 -56.41 18.02 43.72
CA MET A 465 -57.85 18.30 43.73
C MET A 465 -58.50 17.90 45.07
N GLU A 466 -58.10 16.78 45.66
CA GLU A 466 -58.53 16.35 47.00
C GLU A 466 -58.02 17.31 48.10
N SER A 467 -56.80 17.82 47.98
CA SER A 467 -56.25 18.84 48.89
C SER A 467 -56.93 20.21 48.79
N MET A 468 -57.50 20.55 47.63
CA MET A 468 -58.31 21.77 47.45
C MET A 468 -59.73 21.59 47.99
N SER A 469 -60.31 20.39 47.89
CA SER A 469 -61.64 20.07 48.43
C SER A 469 -61.66 20.00 49.96
N GLY A 470 -60.59 19.50 50.59
CA GLY A 470 -60.48 19.36 52.05
C GLY A 470 -60.37 20.67 52.85
N LYS A 471 -60.20 21.84 52.19
CA LYS A 471 -60.09 23.14 52.87
C LYS A 471 -61.39 23.94 52.99
N ASN A 472 -62.50 23.50 52.35
CA ASN A 472 -63.75 24.28 52.28
C ASN A 472 -64.96 23.64 53.00
N GLY A 473 -64.75 22.73 53.96
CA GLY A 473 -65.85 21.96 54.59
C GLY A 473 -66.09 22.19 56.08
N ARG A 474 -66.49 23.39 56.53
CA ARG A 474 -67.23 23.58 57.80
C ARG A 474 -68.13 24.83 57.76
N GLN A 475 -69.38 24.67 57.30
CA GLN A 475 -70.63 25.01 58.03
C GLN A 475 -71.84 24.90 57.08
N LEU A 476 -72.83 24.11 57.52
CA LEU A 476 -74.21 23.95 57.03
C LEU A 476 -75.01 25.28 57.15
N PRO A 477 -76.21 25.48 56.52
CA PRO A 477 -77.26 24.46 56.45
C PRO A 477 -78.14 24.36 55.18
N ARG A 478 -78.79 23.19 55.14
CA ARG A 478 -80.03 22.77 54.44
C ARG A 478 -80.88 23.87 53.77
N SER A 479 -81.28 23.61 52.53
CA SER A 479 -82.72 23.63 52.17
C SER A 479 -83.05 22.64 51.05
N SER A 480 -84.19 21.99 51.24
CA SER A 480 -84.93 21.10 50.35
C SER A 480 -85.17 21.64 48.93
N GLY A 481 -85.18 20.75 47.94
CA GLY A 481 -85.66 21.05 46.58
C GLY A 481 -85.84 19.78 45.77
N SER A 482 -87.09 19.47 45.47
CA SER A 482 -87.62 18.33 44.71
C SER A 482 -87.34 18.41 43.19
N MET A 483 -87.63 17.30 42.50
CA MET A 483 -87.77 17.09 41.04
C MET A 483 -86.50 16.79 40.23
N ARG A 484 -86.50 15.97 39.17
CA ARG A 484 -87.40 14.95 38.57
C ARG A 484 -86.62 14.40 37.36
N ASN A 485 -86.79 13.11 37.10
CA ASN A 485 -86.55 12.27 35.91
C ASN A 485 -85.90 12.86 34.62
N GLU A 486 -85.00 12.07 34.02
CA GLU A 486 -85.10 11.33 32.72
C GLU A 486 -83.68 10.90 32.30
N ALA A 487 -83.31 9.62 32.14
CA ALA A 487 -83.75 8.54 31.23
C ALA A 487 -83.27 8.69 29.77
N GLY A 488 -82.62 7.63 29.25
CA GLY A 488 -82.19 7.43 27.85
C GLY A 488 -80.66 7.36 27.73
N SER A 489 -79.97 6.22 27.80
CA SER A 489 -80.07 4.91 27.13
C SER A 489 -79.63 4.89 25.66
N PHE A 490 -78.86 3.83 25.33
CA PHE A 490 -78.61 3.23 24.01
C PHE A 490 -77.59 3.98 23.09
N THR A 491 -76.63 3.35 22.40
CA THR A 491 -76.39 1.94 22.03
C THR A 491 -74.92 1.65 21.68
N GLU A 492 -74.58 0.40 21.98
CA GLU A 492 -73.61 -0.54 21.43
C GLU A 492 -73.57 -0.64 19.89
N GLY A 493 -72.42 -1.01 19.30
CA GLY A 493 -72.28 -1.18 17.85
C GLY A 493 -70.90 -1.65 17.37
N GLN A 494 -70.62 -2.93 17.63
CA GLN A 494 -69.85 -3.92 16.86
C GLN A 494 -68.69 -3.55 15.91
N ASN A 495 -67.54 -4.19 16.21
CA ASN A 495 -66.63 -4.98 15.36
C ASN A 495 -66.76 -4.92 13.82
N GLY A 496 -65.61 -4.68 13.19
CA GLY A 496 -65.31 -5.07 11.80
C GLY A 496 -63.81 -5.33 11.63
N ASN A 497 -63.44 -6.60 11.48
CA ASN A 497 -62.13 -7.07 10.98
C ASN A 497 -62.00 -6.73 9.49
N ALA A 498 -60.82 -6.30 9.06
CA ALA A 498 -60.33 -6.58 7.70
C ALA A 498 -58.80 -6.48 7.65
N SER A 499 -58.18 -7.62 7.38
CA SER A 499 -56.84 -7.84 6.87
C SER A 499 -56.67 -7.31 5.44
N ALA A 500 -55.51 -6.75 5.10
CA ALA A 500 -54.85 -6.97 3.80
C ALA A 500 -53.42 -6.39 3.77
N TYR A 501 -52.50 -7.27 3.37
CA TYR A 501 -51.26 -7.10 2.61
C TYR A 501 -51.01 -5.74 1.95
N PHE A 502 -49.74 -5.30 1.90
CA PHE A 502 -49.01 -5.12 0.65
C PHE A 502 -47.49 -5.00 0.88
N ASP A 503 -46.78 -5.38 -0.17
CA ASP A 503 -45.33 -5.61 -0.38
C ASP A 503 -44.33 -4.55 0.09
#